data_AF-A0A6A4ICK8-F1
#
_entry.id   AF-A0A6A4ICK8-F1
#
_cell.length_a   1.000
_cell.length_b   1.000
_cell.length_c   1.000
_cell.angle_alpha   90.00
_cell.angle_beta   90.00
_cell.angle_gamma   90.00
#
_symmetry.space_group_name_H-M   'P 1'
#
loop_
_entity.id
_entity.type
_entity.pdbx_description
1 polymer ?
#
loop_
_entity_poly.entity_id
_entity_poly.type
_entity_poly.pdbx_seq_one_letter_code
_entity_poly.pdbx_strand_id
1 'polypeptide(L)'
;MKTLASLVALLVYITLASAQSAEFGQCGGIGWTGATTCVAGNTCEVLNPYFSQCLPGSSSVSSVSSASATSTASGGLPTSTSTAFTDTVAKAAGKLYFGSATDNPELPNAEYVAILDQNAYFGQITPGNSMKWDATEPEQGVFTFSGGQQIVSLAQANNQLIRGHNCVWYNQLPSWVEDGTFTVAELTEIIQTHCGTLVGNWKGQIYAWDIINEPFNDDGTWRSDVFFDTLGESFIPIALEAAAAADPNAKLYINDYNIESAGAKSAAMMELVQTLKANGTPIDGIGFESHFIVGEVPTDIQATMEAFVALGVEVAVTELDVRMTLPETAALLEQQQKDYQTVVSACNAVPGCVGVTIWDYTDLYSWIPGTFPGQGAACPWDANFVKKPAYDGIIAGFA
;
A
#
# COMPACT_ATOMS: atom_id res chain seq x y z
N MET A 1 44.66 51.30 -50.06
CA MET A 1 43.49 51.46 -50.94
C MET A 1 42.59 50.24 -50.77
N LYS A 2 41.26 50.43 -50.84
CA LYS A 2 40.22 49.59 -51.51
C LYS A 2 40.63 48.14 -51.84
N THR A 3 39.87 47.07 -51.60
CA THR A 3 38.46 46.83 -51.17
C THR A 3 38.37 45.31 -50.81
N LEU A 4 37.33 44.72 -50.22
CA LEU A 4 35.92 45.09 -49.97
C LEU A 4 35.49 44.51 -48.58
N ALA A 5 34.20 44.57 -48.23
CA ALA A 5 33.60 43.75 -47.17
C ALA A 5 32.55 42.79 -47.77
N SER A 6 32.38 41.60 -47.18
CA SER A 6 31.27 40.69 -47.48
C SER A 6 30.81 39.98 -46.21
N LEU A 7 29.68 40.42 -45.65
CA LEU A 7 28.93 39.62 -44.67
C LEU A 7 28.29 38.43 -45.40
N VAL A 8 28.59 37.21 -44.97
CA VAL A 8 27.80 36.03 -45.33
C VAL A 8 26.92 35.71 -44.13
N ALA A 9 25.61 35.96 -44.25
CA ALA A 9 24.65 35.56 -43.23
C ALA A 9 24.45 34.04 -43.30
N LEU A 10 24.76 33.34 -42.22
CA LEU A 10 24.52 31.90 -42.11
C LEU A 10 23.02 31.68 -41.81
N LEU A 11 22.22 31.46 -42.85
CA LEU A 11 20.84 31.00 -42.71
C LEU A 11 20.86 29.54 -42.24
N VAL A 12 20.68 29.35 -40.93
CA VAL A 12 20.39 28.03 -40.36
C VAL A 12 19.01 27.60 -40.83
N TYR A 13 18.96 26.72 -41.84
CA TYR A 13 17.76 25.97 -42.14
C TYR A 13 17.51 24.99 -40.99
N ILE A 14 16.67 25.38 -40.04
CA ILE A 14 16.05 24.41 -39.13
C ILE A 14 15.17 23.53 -40.00
N THR A 15 15.64 22.31 -40.29
CA THR A 15 14.77 21.24 -40.75
C THR A 15 13.79 20.94 -39.62
N LEU A 16 12.59 21.50 -39.72
CA LEU A 16 11.42 21.05 -38.96
C LEU A 16 11.14 19.60 -39.40
N ALA A 17 11.84 18.67 -38.77
CA ALA A 17 11.38 17.30 -38.69
C ALA A 17 10.00 17.37 -38.02
N SER A 18 8.96 17.02 -38.77
CA SER A 18 7.62 16.84 -38.20
C SER A 18 7.68 15.61 -37.30
N ALA A 19 8.12 15.81 -36.05
CA ALA A 19 8.09 14.78 -35.04
C ALA A 19 6.64 14.32 -34.91
N GLN A 20 6.40 13.07 -35.23
CA GLN A 20 5.15 12.41 -34.90
C GLN A 20 5.22 11.97 -33.43
N SER A 21 4.14 12.16 -32.69
CA SER A 21 4.04 11.60 -31.35
C SER A 21 3.86 10.09 -31.45
N ALA A 22 4.56 9.36 -30.58
CA ALA A 22 4.44 7.92 -30.50
C ALA A 22 3.02 7.50 -30.10
N GLU A 23 2.72 6.21 -30.21
CA GLU A 23 1.51 5.63 -29.63
C GLU A 23 1.46 5.96 -28.12
N PHE A 24 0.29 6.38 -27.63
CA PHE A 24 0.06 6.95 -26.29
C PHE A 24 0.81 8.26 -25.97
N GLY A 25 1.55 8.85 -26.91
CA GLY A 25 2.20 10.15 -26.76
C GLY A 25 1.23 11.33 -26.84
N GLN A 26 1.56 12.45 -26.17
CA GLN A 26 0.78 13.69 -26.28
C GLN A 26 0.90 14.28 -27.69
N CYS A 27 -0.23 14.67 -28.27
CA CYS A 27 -0.35 15.20 -29.63
C CYS A 27 -1.12 16.53 -29.70
N GLY A 28 -1.52 17.10 -28.57
CA GLY A 28 -2.30 18.34 -28.52
C GLY A 28 -2.60 18.81 -27.09
N GLY A 29 -3.26 19.96 -27.00
CA GLY A 29 -3.62 20.63 -25.74
C GLY A 29 -3.26 22.12 -25.71
N ILE A 30 -4.01 22.92 -24.95
CA ILE A 30 -3.68 24.33 -24.69
C ILE A 30 -2.29 24.43 -24.05
N GLY A 31 -1.38 25.14 -24.72
CA GLY A 31 0.02 25.33 -24.29
C GLY A 31 1.01 24.29 -24.82
N TRP A 32 0.56 23.24 -25.52
CA TRP A 32 1.44 22.24 -26.12
C TRP A 32 2.21 22.82 -27.33
N THR A 33 3.52 22.59 -27.37
CA THR A 33 4.43 23.06 -28.42
C THR A 33 5.15 21.94 -29.17
N GLY A 34 4.86 20.67 -28.83
CA GLY A 34 5.47 19.49 -29.41
C GLY A 34 4.73 18.95 -30.65
N ALA A 35 4.86 17.64 -30.87
CA ALA A 35 4.25 16.93 -31.99
C ALA A 35 2.72 17.12 -32.03
N THR A 36 2.16 17.40 -33.21
CA THR A 36 0.69 17.55 -33.41
C THR A 36 0.08 16.48 -34.33
N THR A 37 0.87 15.48 -34.70
CA THR A 37 0.45 14.34 -35.53
C THR A 37 0.96 13.05 -34.91
N CYS A 38 0.23 11.95 -35.09
CA CYS A 38 0.58 10.65 -34.54
C CYS A 38 1.39 9.81 -35.54
N VAL A 39 2.11 8.80 -35.03
CA VAL A 39 2.67 7.72 -35.87
C VAL A 39 1.54 6.95 -36.58
N ALA A 40 1.86 6.39 -37.75
CA ALA A 40 0.85 5.76 -38.61
C ALA A 40 0.07 4.64 -37.90
N GLY A 41 -1.26 4.63 -38.07
CA GLY A 41 -2.19 3.74 -37.37
C GLY A 41 -2.89 4.36 -36.16
N ASN A 42 -2.36 5.46 -35.63
CA ASN A 42 -2.91 6.19 -34.49
C ASN A 42 -3.55 7.52 -34.90
N THR A 43 -4.59 7.94 -34.18
CA THR A 43 -5.31 9.21 -34.32
C THR A 43 -5.10 10.07 -33.07
N CYS A 44 -5.03 11.39 -33.23
CA CYS A 44 -4.90 12.31 -32.10
C CYS A 44 -6.28 12.60 -31.49
N GLU A 45 -6.60 11.97 -30.36
CA GLU A 45 -7.88 12.11 -29.68
C GLU A 45 -7.79 13.16 -28.57
N VAL A 46 -8.80 14.04 -28.48
CA VAL A 46 -8.85 15.10 -27.45
C VAL A 46 -9.46 14.54 -26.17
N LEU A 47 -8.65 14.41 -25.11
CA LEU A 47 -9.13 13.95 -23.81
C LEU A 47 -9.65 15.10 -22.95
N ASN A 48 -8.98 16.25 -22.96
CA ASN A 48 -9.44 17.48 -22.32
C ASN A 48 -8.81 18.73 -22.98
N PRO A 49 -9.20 19.97 -22.61
CA PRO A 49 -8.67 21.18 -23.27
C PRO A 49 -7.14 21.36 -23.21
N TYR A 50 -6.47 20.77 -22.23
CA TYR A 50 -5.02 20.85 -22.02
C TYR A 50 -4.26 19.62 -22.54
N PHE A 51 -4.96 18.56 -22.99
CA PHE A 51 -4.33 17.29 -23.34
C PHE A 51 -5.07 16.51 -24.45
N SER A 52 -4.33 16.14 -25.48
CA SER A 52 -4.75 15.21 -26.54
C SER A 52 -3.69 14.13 -26.72
N GLN A 53 -4.10 12.89 -27.00
CA GLN A 53 -3.23 11.71 -27.00
C GLN A 53 -3.39 10.88 -28.28
N CYS A 54 -2.30 10.28 -28.75
CA CYS A 54 -2.33 9.34 -29.87
C CYS A 54 -2.89 7.97 -29.47
N LEU A 55 -4.04 7.59 -30.02
CA LEU A 55 -4.71 6.31 -29.75
C LEU A 55 -4.97 5.51 -31.06
N PRO A 56 -4.98 4.16 -31.02
CA PRO A 56 -5.18 3.35 -32.22
C PRO A 56 -6.53 3.59 -32.92
N GLY A 57 -6.48 3.85 -34.23
CA GLY A 57 -7.68 4.10 -35.03
C GLY A 57 -8.46 2.81 -35.34
N SER A 58 -9.69 2.71 -34.83
CA SER A 58 -10.58 1.55 -35.01
C SER A 58 -11.05 1.37 -36.47
N SER A 59 -10.20 0.71 -37.26
CA SER A 59 -10.45 0.44 -38.67
C SER A 59 -11.44 -0.71 -38.85
N SER A 60 -12.63 -0.43 -39.38
CA SER A 60 -13.60 -1.46 -39.78
C SER A 60 -13.10 -2.20 -41.02
N VAL A 61 -12.94 -3.53 -40.91
CA VAL A 61 -12.39 -4.36 -42.00
C VAL A 61 -13.46 -5.29 -42.58
N SER A 62 -13.69 -5.19 -43.88
CA SER A 62 -14.63 -6.04 -44.61
C SER A 62 -14.12 -7.47 -44.84
N SER A 63 -15.05 -8.39 -44.96
CA SER A 63 -14.84 -9.85 -45.03
C SER A 63 -14.08 -10.36 -46.26
N VAL A 64 -13.19 -11.34 -46.04
CA VAL A 64 -12.80 -12.36 -47.03
C VAL A 64 -12.65 -13.71 -46.32
N SER A 65 -13.08 -14.79 -46.99
CA SER A 65 -13.38 -16.07 -46.34
C SER A 65 -12.22 -17.08 -46.29
N SER A 66 -12.22 -17.84 -45.20
CA SER A 66 -11.82 -19.26 -45.11
C SER A 66 -10.38 -19.67 -45.49
N ALA A 67 -9.52 -19.71 -44.48
CA ALA A 67 -8.69 -20.88 -44.22
C ALA A 67 -8.86 -21.27 -42.74
N SER A 68 -8.95 -22.57 -42.42
CA SER A 68 -9.11 -23.04 -41.04
C SER A 68 -7.79 -22.95 -40.28
N ALA A 69 -7.46 -21.74 -39.80
CA ALA A 69 -6.59 -21.59 -38.65
C ALA A 69 -7.43 -21.80 -37.39
N THR A 70 -6.97 -22.66 -36.49
CA THR A 70 -7.52 -22.74 -35.13
C THR A 70 -7.35 -21.37 -34.49
N SER A 71 -8.45 -20.63 -34.31
CA SER A 71 -8.43 -19.37 -33.59
C SER A 71 -8.14 -19.66 -32.12
N THR A 72 -6.87 -19.64 -31.73
CA THR A 72 -6.49 -19.29 -30.36
C THR A 72 -7.11 -17.94 -30.10
N ALA A 73 -8.22 -17.92 -29.36
CA ALA A 73 -8.79 -16.67 -28.91
C ALA A 73 -7.68 -15.92 -28.16
N SER A 74 -7.46 -14.65 -28.51
CA SER A 74 -6.89 -13.70 -27.57
C SER A 74 -7.95 -13.47 -26.50
N GLY A 75 -8.13 -14.46 -25.62
CA GLY A 75 -8.94 -14.30 -24.43
C GLY A 75 -8.40 -13.12 -23.64
N GLY A 76 -9.30 -12.34 -23.03
CA GLY A 76 -8.89 -11.36 -22.03
C GLY A 76 -8.10 -12.04 -20.91
N LEU A 77 -7.37 -11.24 -20.13
CA LEU A 77 -6.72 -11.74 -18.93
C LEU A 77 -7.75 -12.48 -18.04
N PRO A 78 -7.34 -13.58 -17.37
CA PRO A 78 -8.25 -14.31 -16.51
C PRO A 78 -8.75 -13.42 -15.37
N THR A 79 -10.03 -13.54 -15.05
CA THR A 79 -10.68 -12.90 -13.90
C THR A 79 -11.07 -13.94 -12.87
N SER A 80 -11.37 -13.50 -11.64
CA SER A 80 -11.94 -14.32 -10.59
C SER A 80 -13.24 -15.02 -11.01
N THR A 81 -13.43 -16.22 -10.48
CA THR A 81 -14.64 -17.03 -10.61
C THR A 81 -15.47 -17.07 -9.33
N SER A 82 -14.92 -16.62 -8.20
CA SER A 82 -15.57 -16.68 -6.89
C SER A 82 -16.64 -15.61 -6.68
N THR A 83 -17.80 -16.07 -6.20
CA THR A 83 -18.92 -15.23 -5.73
C THR A 83 -19.01 -15.15 -4.21
N ALA A 84 -18.11 -15.80 -3.48
CA ALA A 84 -17.99 -15.64 -2.03
C ALA A 84 -17.51 -14.22 -1.68
N PHE A 85 -17.66 -13.82 -0.42
CA PHE A 85 -17.16 -12.55 0.12
C PHE A 85 -16.03 -12.81 1.12
N THR A 86 -14.97 -11.99 1.06
CA THR A 86 -13.66 -12.24 1.71
C THR A 86 -13.71 -12.23 3.24
N ASP A 87 -14.30 -11.22 3.87
CA ASP A 87 -14.47 -11.19 5.34
C ASP A 87 -15.45 -12.25 5.83
N THR A 88 -16.47 -12.56 5.03
CA THR A 88 -17.43 -13.64 5.34
C THR A 88 -16.73 -15.01 5.44
N VAL A 89 -15.81 -15.34 4.53
CA VAL A 89 -15.05 -16.60 4.60
C VAL A 89 -13.98 -16.55 5.69
N ALA A 90 -13.32 -15.41 5.90
CA ALA A 90 -12.34 -15.24 6.99
C ALA A 90 -12.97 -15.48 8.37
N LYS A 91 -14.16 -14.91 8.63
CA LYS A 91 -14.93 -15.14 9.87
C LYS A 91 -15.46 -16.56 9.98
N ALA A 92 -15.84 -17.20 8.87
CA ALA A 92 -16.20 -18.61 8.87
C ALA A 92 -15.01 -19.54 9.21
N ALA A 93 -13.79 -19.15 8.83
CA ALA A 93 -12.54 -19.80 9.21
C ALA A 93 -12.05 -19.44 10.64
N GLY A 94 -12.80 -18.62 11.38
CA GLY A 94 -12.49 -18.26 12.76
C GLY A 94 -11.55 -17.06 12.93
N LYS A 95 -11.31 -16.28 11.87
CA LYS A 95 -10.57 -15.01 11.94
C LYS A 95 -11.48 -13.86 12.37
N LEU A 96 -10.88 -12.79 12.91
CA LEU A 96 -11.61 -11.60 13.31
C LEU A 96 -12.07 -10.77 12.11
N TYR A 97 -11.24 -10.70 11.05
CA TYR A 97 -11.52 -9.93 9.85
C TYR A 97 -10.74 -10.43 8.61
N PHE A 98 -11.29 -10.10 7.44
CA PHE A 98 -10.48 -9.68 6.29
C PHE A 98 -10.71 -8.18 6.08
N GLY A 99 -9.68 -7.39 5.73
CA GLY A 99 -9.76 -5.93 5.67
C GLY A 99 -9.02 -5.30 4.50
N SER A 100 -9.16 -3.99 4.35
CA SER A 100 -8.46 -3.19 3.35
C SER A 100 -7.96 -1.88 3.97
N ALA A 101 -6.82 -1.38 3.53
CA ALA A 101 -6.51 0.04 3.66
C ALA A 101 -7.37 0.88 2.70
N THR A 102 -7.41 2.19 2.96
CA THR A 102 -8.01 3.24 2.12
C THR A 102 -7.47 4.61 2.57
N ASP A 103 -7.53 5.62 1.72
CA ASP A 103 -7.20 7.00 2.05
C ASP A 103 -8.28 8.02 1.62
N ASN A 104 -8.27 9.17 2.28
CA ASN A 104 -9.25 10.24 2.11
C ASN A 104 -9.46 10.72 0.64
N PRO A 105 -8.44 10.76 -0.24
CA PRO A 105 -8.61 11.14 -1.65
C PRO A 105 -9.42 10.17 -2.51
N GLU A 106 -9.60 8.91 -2.07
CA GLU A 106 -10.35 7.87 -2.81
C GLU A 106 -11.86 7.98 -2.58
N LEU A 107 -12.26 8.45 -1.38
CA LEU A 107 -13.65 8.50 -0.93
C LEU A 107 -14.64 9.31 -1.81
N PRO A 108 -14.23 10.28 -2.64
CA PRO A 108 -15.12 10.86 -3.66
C PRO A 108 -15.54 9.90 -4.77
N ASN A 109 -14.86 8.77 -4.96
CA ASN A 109 -15.19 7.76 -5.96
C ASN A 109 -16.29 6.82 -5.43
N ALA A 110 -17.53 7.07 -5.88
CA ALA A 110 -18.70 6.31 -5.45
C ALA A 110 -18.68 4.83 -5.84
N GLU A 111 -17.98 4.43 -6.92
CA GLU A 111 -17.85 3.02 -7.30
C GLU A 111 -16.87 2.28 -6.39
N TYR A 112 -15.77 2.95 -6.02
CA TYR A 112 -14.82 2.46 -5.03
C TYR A 112 -15.50 2.28 -3.65
N VAL A 113 -16.10 3.35 -3.13
CA VAL A 113 -16.76 3.33 -1.81
C VAL A 113 -17.91 2.31 -1.76
N ALA A 114 -18.67 2.11 -2.84
CA ALA A 114 -19.73 1.11 -2.89
C ALA A 114 -19.23 -0.35 -2.73
N ILE A 115 -17.95 -0.64 -2.97
CA ILE A 115 -17.32 -1.94 -2.68
C ILE A 115 -16.68 -1.92 -1.29
N LEU A 116 -15.98 -0.84 -0.93
CA LEU A 116 -15.34 -0.68 0.38
C LEU A 116 -16.35 -0.77 1.56
N ASP A 117 -17.54 -0.17 1.40
CA ASP A 117 -18.61 -0.15 2.40
C ASP A 117 -19.22 -1.55 2.65
N GLN A 118 -19.03 -2.50 1.74
CA GLN A 118 -19.56 -3.85 1.90
C GLN A 118 -18.73 -4.63 2.91
N ASN A 119 -19.15 -4.58 4.18
CA ASN A 119 -18.47 -5.25 5.28
C ASN A 119 -18.28 -6.78 5.10
N ALA A 120 -19.06 -7.41 4.23
CA ALA A 120 -18.87 -8.80 3.83
C ALA A 120 -17.57 -9.04 3.05
N TYR A 121 -17.10 -8.05 2.28
CA TYR A 121 -15.76 -8.05 1.68
C TYR A 121 -14.70 -7.65 2.70
N PHE A 122 -14.90 -6.54 3.40
CA PHE A 122 -13.91 -5.96 4.31
C PHE A 122 -14.53 -5.70 5.68
N GLY A 123 -14.28 -6.56 6.66
CA GLY A 123 -14.70 -6.38 8.04
C GLY A 123 -13.79 -5.47 8.86
N GLN A 124 -12.72 -4.92 8.25
CA GLN A 124 -11.76 -4.02 8.89
C GLN A 124 -11.22 -3.00 7.87
N ILE A 125 -10.97 -1.77 8.34
CA ILE A 125 -10.40 -0.65 7.57
C ILE A 125 -9.14 -0.08 8.25
N THR A 126 -8.11 0.23 7.47
CA THR A 126 -6.90 0.97 7.90
C THR A 126 -6.83 2.33 7.19
N PRO A 127 -6.70 3.46 7.89
CA PRO A 127 -6.39 4.76 7.26
C PRO A 127 -4.95 4.75 6.74
N GLY A 128 -4.76 4.83 5.43
CA GLY A 128 -3.42 4.70 4.80
C GLY A 128 -2.46 5.85 5.13
N ASN A 129 -2.98 7.07 5.35
CA ASN A 129 -2.17 8.25 5.65
C ASN A 129 -2.70 9.13 6.79
N SER A 130 -4.02 9.31 6.90
CA SER A 130 -4.61 10.36 7.74
C SER A 130 -4.61 10.14 9.26
N MET A 131 -3.84 9.15 9.74
CA MET A 131 -3.49 8.95 11.15
C MET A 131 -1.97 8.98 11.42
N LYS A 132 -1.12 9.19 10.41
CA LYS A 132 0.34 9.36 10.58
C LYS A 132 0.69 10.72 11.20
N TRP A 133 1.94 10.91 11.63
CA TRP A 133 2.36 12.06 12.44
C TRP A 133 2.18 13.39 11.70
N ASP A 134 2.62 13.51 10.45
CA ASP A 134 2.49 14.75 9.64
C ASP A 134 1.03 15.23 9.48
N ALA A 135 0.09 14.29 9.35
CA ALA A 135 -1.34 14.55 9.21
C ALA A 135 -2.04 14.87 10.54
N THR A 136 -1.47 14.45 11.67
CA THR A 136 -2.14 14.51 12.98
C THR A 136 -1.52 15.49 13.97
N GLU A 137 -0.24 15.84 13.86
CA GLU A 137 0.43 16.88 14.65
C GLU A 137 1.41 17.72 13.78
N PRO A 138 0.91 18.46 12.78
CA PRO A 138 1.75 19.22 11.83
C PRO A 138 2.58 20.33 12.48
N GLU A 139 2.18 20.83 13.64
CA GLU A 139 2.95 21.74 14.50
C GLU A 139 2.91 21.20 15.94
N GLN A 140 4.00 21.34 16.70
CA GLN A 140 4.13 20.78 18.05
C GLN A 140 2.97 21.19 18.98
N GLY A 141 2.23 20.21 19.50
CA GLY A 141 1.04 20.39 20.34
C GLY A 141 -0.24 20.81 19.61
N VAL A 142 -0.23 20.92 18.28
CA VAL A 142 -1.38 21.34 17.45
C VAL A 142 -1.92 20.13 16.69
N PHE A 143 -2.93 19.48 17.26
CA PHE A 143 -3.48 18.24 16.70
C PHE A 143 -4.62 18.46 15.69
N THR A 144 -4.62 17.66 14.62
CA THR A 144 -5.65 17.66 13.56
C THR A 144 -6.17 16.25 13.28
N PHE A 145 -7.42 15.97 13.61
CA PHE A 145 -8.02 14.63 13.49
C PHE A 145 -9.09 14.49 12.39
N SER A 146 -9.31 15.52 11.57
CA SER A 146 -10.40 15.53 10.57
C SER A 146 -10.26 14.44 9.50
N GLY A 147 -9.04 14.16 9.04
CA GLY A 147 -8.76 13.10 8.07
C GLY A 147 -9.07 11.71 8.62
N GLY A 148 -8.39 11.32 9.70
CA GLY A 148 -8.66 10.04 10.38
C GLY A 148 -10.11 9.88 10.82
N GLN A 149 -10.76 10.95 11.29
CA GLN A 149 -12.18 10.91 11.69
C GLN A 149 -13.11 10.59 10.51
N GLN A 150 -12.78 11.00 9.29
CA GLN A 150 -13.57 10.62 8.11
C GLN A 150 -13.54 9.11 7.88
N ILE A 151 -12.35 8.48 8.00
CA ILE A 151 -12.19 7.02 7.82
C ILE A 151 -12.85 6.25 8.97
N VAL A 152 -12.68 6.72 10.22
CA VAL A 152 -13.34 6.16 11.42
C VAL A 152 -14.87 6.19 11.26
N SER A 153 -15.41 7.30 10.74
CA SER A 153 -16.86 7.44 10.56
C SER A 153 -17.42 6.50 9.49
N LEU A 154 -16.66 6.26 8.41
CA LEU A 154 -17.00 5.27 7.38
C LEU A 154 -17.02 3.86 7.97
N ALA A 155 -15.93 3.45 8.62
CA ALA A 155 -15.82 2.12 9.21
C ALA A 155 -16.93 1.85 10.25
N GLN A 156 -17.24 2.84 11.11
CA GLN A 156 -18.34 2.74 12.07
C GLN A 156 -19.71 2.61 11.42
N ALA A 157 -19.99 3.35 10.35
CA ALA A 157 -21.27 3.25 9.62
C ALA A 157 -21.50 1.84 9.06
N ASN A 158 -20.42 1.16 8.65
CA ASN A 158 -20.45 -0.16 8.04
C ASN A 158 -20.23 -1.32 9.05
N ASN A 159 -20.01 -1.02 10.34
CA ASN A 159 -19.64 -1.99 11.39
C ASN A 159 -18.33 -2.74 11.10
N GLN A 160 -17.35 -2.02 10.55
CA GLN A 160 -15.99 -2.50 10.29
C GLN A 160 -15.10 -2.20 11.51
N LEU A 161 -14.18 -3.12 11.83
CA LEU A 161 -13.10 -2.86 12.77
C LEU A 161 -12.15 -1.80 12.19
N ILE A 162 -11.38 -1.13 13.05
CA ILE A 162 -10.41 -0.13 12.62
C ILE A 162 -9.03 -0.53 13.15
N ARG A 163 -8.01 -0.51 12.28
CA ARG A 163 -6.61 -0.49 12.69
C ARG A 163 -6.10 0.93 12.52
N GLY A 164 -5.61 1.54 13.59
CA GLY A 164 -4.97 2.85 13.54
C GLY A 164 -3.51 2.69 13.11
N HIS A 165 -3.07 3.48 12.13
CA HIS A 165 -1.74 3.37 11.54
C HIS A 165 -1.23 4.80 11.23
N ASN A 166 -0.13 5.27 11.81
CA ASN A 166 0.68 4.69 12.88
C ASN A 166 1.15 5.82 13.83
N CYS A 167 1.68 5.50 15.02
CA CYS A 167 2.16 6.54 15.94
C CYS A 167 3.60 6.99 15.65
N VAL A 168 4.55 6.06 15.60
CA VAL A 168 5.98 6.36 15.45
C VAL A 168 6.55 5.59 14.26
N TRP A 169 7.03 6.33 13.28
CA TRP A 169 7.66 5.84 12.06
C TRP A 169 8.70 6.86 11.59
N TYR A 170 9.75 6.42 10.90
CA TYR A 170 10.80 7.32 10.41
C TYR A 170 10.34 8.23 9.26
N ASN A 171 9.20 7.92 8.63
CA ASN A 171 8.68 8.57 7.43
C ASN A 171 7.33 9.25 7.72
N GLN A 172 6.94 10.21 6.89
CA GLN A 172 5.75 11.06 7.11
C GLN A 172 5.73 11.72 8.50
N LEU A 173 6.92 12.18 8.91
CA LEU A 173 7.11 13.04 10.07
C LEU A 173 6.86 14.51 9.67
N PRO A 174 6.28 15.33 10.55
CA PRO A 174 6.31 16.77 10.37
C PRO A 174 7.75 17.27 10.55
N SER A 175 8.18 18.26 9.77
CA SER A 175 9.58 18.69 9.75
C SER A 175 10.11 19.22 11.09
N TRP A 176 9.23 19.65 12.00
CA TRP A 176 9.63 20.03 13.36
C TRP A 176 10.13 18.84 14.20
N VAL A 177 9.72 17.62 13.86
CA VAL A 177 10.25 16.36 14.43
C VAL A 177 11.47 15.90 13.62
N GLU A 178 11.36 15.80 12.29
CA GLU A 178 12.42 15.27 11.42
C GLU A 178 13.73 16.07 11.49
N ASP A 179 13.67 17.40 11.38
CA ASP A 179 14.82 18.32 11.49
C ASP A 179 15.13 18.69 12.96
N GLY A 180 14.38 18.13 13.92
CA GLY A 180 14.44 18.51 15.33
C GLY A 180 15.72 18.05 16.02
N THR A 181 16.32 18.93 16.83
CA THR A 181 17.43 18.57 17.73
C THR A 181 16.94 18.58 19.17
N PHE A 182 16.71 17.40 19.73
CA PHE A 182 16.11 17.22 21.05
C PHE A 182 17.10 16.62 22.05
N THR A 183 16.91 16.93 23.33
CA THR A 183 17.44 16.09 24.41
C THR A 183 16.56 14.84 24.59
N VAL A 184 17.13 13.81 25.23
CA VAL A 184 16.40 12.59 25.66
C VAL A 184 15.09 12.92 26.39
N ALA A 185 15.10 13.94 27.25
CA ALA A 185 13.91 14.33 28.02
C ALA A 185 12.82 14.95 27.12
N GLU A 186 13.21 15.85 26.20
CA GLU A 186 12.28 16.53 25.29
C GLU A 186 11.64 15.53 24.31
N LEU A 187 12.43 14.64 23.69
CA LEU A 187 11.86 13.66 22.75
C LEU A 187 11.01 12.59 23.45
N THR A 188 11.34 12.24 24.70
CA THR A 188 10.46 11.41 25.54
C THR A 188 9.09 12.06 25.74
N GLU A 189 9.04 13.34 26.12
CA GLU A 189 7.79 14.07 26.33
C GLU A 189 7.01 14.25 25.03
N ILE A 190 7.69 14.48 23.90
CA ILE A 190 7.09 14.56 22.56
C ILE A 190 6.40 13.23 22.19
N ILE A 191 7.09 12.09 22.25
CA ILE A 191 6.50 10.78 21.92
C ILE A 191 5.31 10.45 22.85
N GLN A 192 5.46 10.70 24.16
CA GLN A 192 4.38 10.47 25.13
C GLN A 192 3.15 11.33 24.84
N THR A 193 3.36 12.60 24.45
CA THR A 193 2.28 13.53 24.09
C THR A 193 1.62 13.12 22.78
N HIS A 194 2.40 12.75 21.77
CA HIS A 194 1.89 12.35 20.46
C HIS A 194 1.05 11.07 20.56
N CYS A 195 1.65 9.94 20.96
CA CYS A 195 0.93 8.67 21.06
C CYS A 195 -0.21 8.73 22.08
N GLY A 196 -0.01 9.41 23.21
CA GLY A 196 -1.05 9.58 24.22
C GLY A 196 -2.27 10.34 23.69
N THR A 197 -2.06 11.38 22.88
CA THR A 197 -3.15 12.19 22.32
C THR A 197 -3.79 11.52 21.11
N LEU A 198 -2.99 10.92 20.21
CA LEU A 198 -3.43 10.22 19.01
C LEU A 198 -4.34 9.02 19.36
N VAL A 199 -3.85 8.11 20.20
CA VAL A 199 -4.61 6.94 20.67
C VAL A 199 -5.78 7.38 21.55
N GLY A 200 -5.57 8.37 22.42
CA GLY A 200 -6.59 8.89 23.33
C GLY A 200 -7.79 9.53 22.62
N ASN A 201 -7.57 10.16 21.45
CA ASN A 201 -8.63 10.78 20.65
C ASN A 201 -9.67 9.77 20.15
N TRP A 202 -9.25 8.56 19.79
CA TRP A 202 -10.14 7.47 19.34
C TRP A 202 -10.29 6.32 20.35
N LYS A 203 -10.09 6.60 21.64
CA LYS A 203 -10.26 5.64 22.74
C LYS A 203 -11.58 4.86 22.64
N GLY A 204 -11.50 3.54 22.66
CA GLY A 204 -12.61 2.60 22.57
C GLY A 204 -13.25 2.46 21.17
N GLN A 205 -12.69 3.10 20.15
CA GLN A 205 -13.19 3.04 18.76
C GLN A 205 -12.27 2.23 17.83
N ILE A 206 -10.99 2.10 18.18
CA ILE A 206 -9.97 1.40 17.39
C ILE A 206 -9.73 0.00 17.97
N TYR A 207 -9.63 -1.02 17.12
CA TYR A 207 -9.33 -2.40 17.55
C TYR A 207 -7.85 -2.56 17.90
N ALA A 208 -6.97 -2.14 16.98
CA ALA A 208 -5.53 -2.26 17.11
C ALA A 208 -4.82 -1.00 16.61
N TRP A 209 -3.66 -0.69 17.16
CA TRP A 209 -2.79 0.39 16.72
C TRP A 209 -1.41 -0.15 16.35
N ASP A 210 -0.92 0.23 15.18
CA ASP A 210 0.51 0.17 14.86
C ASP A 210 1.18 1.33 15.59
N ILE A 211 1.80 1.05 16.74
CA ILE A 211 2.43 2.07 17.56
C ILE A 211 3.83 2.38 17.06
N ILE A 212 4.58 1.35 16.69
CA ILE A 212 5.91 1.46 16.08
C ILE A 212 5.85 0.83 14.69
N ASN A 213 6.32 1.53 13.68
CA ASN A 213 6.41 1.05 12.30
C ASN A 213 7.88 0.99 11.84
N GLU A 214 8.27 -0.11 11.21
CA GLU A 214 9.57 -0.31 10.53
C GLU A 214 10.85 0.04 11.30
N PRO A 215 11.01 -0.38 12.58
CA PRO A 215 12.15 0.02 13.41
C PRO A 215 13.51 -0.58 12.98
N PHE A 216 13.52 -1.56 12.07
CA PHE A 216 14.73 -2.25 11.62
C PHE A 216 15.03 -2.05 10.13
N ASN A 217 16.33 -2.14 9.79
CA ASN A 217 16.83 -2.36 8.44
C ASN A 217 16.71 -3.85 8.04
N ASP A 218 16.88 -4.18 6.77
CA ASP A 218 16.80 -5.56 6.25
C ASP A 218 17.85 -6.52 6.86
N ASP A 219 18.97 -6.01 7.35
CA ASP A 219 20.01 -6.79 8.04
C ASP A 219 19.76 -6.99 9.54
N GLY A 220 18.60 -6.54 10.05
CA GLY A 220 18.22 -6.61 11.46
C GLY A 220 18.91 -5.59 12.37
N THR A 221 19.69 -4.66 11.83
CA THR A 221 20.16 -3.50 12.60
C THR A 221 19.05 -2.48 12.80
N TRP A 222 19.11 -1.73 13.89
CA TRP A 222 18.21 -0.60 14.13
C TRP A 222 18.28 0.44 12.99
N ARG A 223 17.12 0.93 12.57
CA ARG A 223 17.03 2.06 11.65
C ARG A 223 17.55 3.33 12.36
N SER A 224 18.33 4.14 11.65
CA SER A 224 18.75 5.46 12.14
C SER A 224 17.72 6.48 11.72
N ASP A 225 17.13 7.14 12.72
CA ASP A 225 16.17 8.23 12.62
C ASP A 225 16.26 9.09 13.88
N VAL A 226 15.49 10.18 13.95
CA VAL A 226 15.51 11.11 15.09
C VAL A 226 15.18 10.43 16.43
N PHE A 227 14.38 9.37 16.44
CA PHE A 227 14.00 8.64 17.65
C PHE A 227 15.13 7.76 18.13
N PHE A 228 15.67 6.89 17.27
CA PHE A 228 16.75 5.98 17.63
C PHE A 228 18.07 6.72 17.92
N ASP A 229 18.43 7.72 17.11
CA ASP A 229 19.67 8.49 17.30
C ASP A 229 19.67 9.30 18.61
N THR A 230 18.49 9.70 19.11
CA THR A 230 18.34 10.47 20.36
C THR A 230 18.10 9.58 21.59
N LEU A 231 17.24 8.57 21.49
CA LEU A 231 16.75 7.77 22.62
C LEU A 231 17.33 6.34 22.69
N GLY A 232 18.01 5.89 21.64
CA GLY A 232 18.28 4.46 21.42
C GLY A 232 16.98 3.67 21.44
N GLU A 233 17.05 2.40 21.84
CA GLU A 233 15.91 1.47 21.87
C GLU A 233 14.73 1.91 22.77
N SER A 234 14.93 2.93 23.63
CA SER A 234 13.93 3.34 24.62
C SER A 234 12.70 4.03 24.04
N PHE A 235 12.73 4.53 22.79
CA PHE A 235 11.56 5.15 22.15
C PHE A 235 10.37 4.18 22.04
N ILE A 236 10.65 2.89 21.88
CA ILE A 236 9.65 1.82 21.70
C ILE A 236 8.78 1.62 22.96
N PRO A 237 9.34 1.29 24.14
CA PRO A 237 8.54 1.19 25.36
C PRO A 237 7.90 2.52 25.75
N ILE A 238 8.54 3.68 25.49
CA ILE A 238 7.96 5.00 25.74
C ILE A 238 6.64 5.18 24.96
N ALA A 239 6.62 4.86 23.67
CA ALA A 239 5.43 4.97 22.83
C ALA A 239 4.33 3.97 23.23
N LEU A 240 4.71 2.70 23.45
CA LEU A 240 3.78 1.63 23.85
C LEU A 240 3.12 1.90 25.21
N GLU A 241 3.87 2.37 26.20
CA GLU A 241 3.34 2.71 27.52
C GLU A 241 2.41 3.93 27.48
N ALA A 242 2.74 4.94 26.66
CA ALA A 242 1.86 6.10 26.44
C ALA A 242 0.53 5.70 25.76
N ALA A 243 0.60 4.85 24.73
CA ALA A 243 -0.58 4.31 24.05
C ALA A 243 -1.46 3.47 24.98
N ALA A 244 -0.87 2.56 25.77
CA ALA A 244 -1.60 1.73 26.73
C ALA A 244 -2.28 2.55 27.83
N ALA A 245 -1.63 3.63 28.29
CA ALA A 245 -2.23 4.57 29.24
C ALA A 245 -3.41 5.34 28.64
N ALA A 246 -3.31 5.70 27.35
CA ALA A 246 -4.36 6.39 26.62
C ALA A 246 -5.58 5.49 26.34
N ASP A 247 -5.39 4.27 25.82
CA ASP A 247 -6.46 3.26 25.71
C ASP A 247 -5.98 1.84 26.05
N PRO A 248 -6.27 1.32 27.25
CA PRO A 248 -5.86 -0.02 27.66
C PRO A 248 -6.70 -1.16 27.04
N ASN A 249 -7.65 -0.86 26.15
CA ASN A 249 -8.45 -1.88 25.45
C ASN A 249 -8.02 -2.09 24.00
N ALA A 250 -7.29 -1.14 23.41
CA ALA A 250 -6.77 -1.25 22.06
C ALA A 250 -5.54 -2.16 22.03
N LYS A 251 -5.43 -2.98 21.00
CA LYS A 251 -4.29 -3.89 20.81
C LYS A 251 -3.06 -3.14 20.31
N LEU A 252 -1.93 -3.25 21.00
CA LEU A 252 -0.72 -2.52 20.62
C LEU A 252 0.23 -3.40 19.80
N TYR A 253 0.52 -2.95 18.59
CA TYR A 253 1.36 -3.63 17.61
C TYR A 253 2.68 -2.90 17.34
N ILE A 254 3.70 -3.68 17.00
CA ILE A 254 4.83 -3.25 16.17
C ILE A 254 4.63 -3.87 14.79
N ASN A 255 4.76 -3.08 13.73
CA ASN A 255 4.49 -3.44 12.34
C ASN A 255 5.76 -3.28 11.50
N ASP A 256 6.07 -4.24 10.62
CA ASP A 256 7.27 -4.20 9.78
C ASP A 256 7.15 -5.13 8.54
N TYR A 257 7.88 -4.83 7.47
CA TYR A 257 8.06 -5.68 6.28
C TYR A 257 9.30 -6.58 6.38
N ASN A 258 9.42 -7.57 5.50
CA ASN A 258 10.55 -8.52 5.41
C ASN A 258 10.81 -9.33 6.70
N ILE A 259 9.83 -9.39 7.61
CA ILE A 259 9.87 -10.25 8.82
C ILE A 259 9.13 -11.58 8.61
N GLU A 260 8.57 -11.83 7.42
CA GLU A 260 7.76 -13.00 7.07
C GLU A 260 8.59 -14.30 6.95
N SER A 261 9.91 -14.23 6.80
CA SER A 261 10.81 -15.39 6.69
C SER A 261 11.86 -15.42 7.79
N ALA A 262 12.44 -16.59 8.08
CA ALA A 262 13.52 -16.70 9.04
C ALA A 262 14.80 -15.99 8.54
N GLY A 263 15.14 -14.86 9.16
CA GLY A 263 16.23 -13.98 8.75
C GLY A 263 16.70 -13.05 9.87
N ALA A 264 17.62 -12.14 9.56
CA ALA A 264 18.20 -11.24 10.56
C ALA A 264 17.15 -10.25 11.12
N LYS A 265 16.31 -9.68 10.25
CA LYS A 265 15.24 -8.74 10.64
C LYS A 265 14.16 -9.38 11.52
N SER A 266 13.66 -10.56 11.15
CA SER A 266 12.69 -11.30 11.97
C SER A 266 13.30 -11.77 13.30
N ALA A 267 14.58 -12.17 13.33
CA ALA A 267 15.27 -12.49 14.57
C ALA A 267 15.42 -11.28 15.51
N ALA A 268 15.79 -10.11 14.99
CA ALA A 268 15.87 -8.86 15.76
C ALA A 268 14.50 -8.44 16.33
N MET A 269 13.44 -8.55 15.54
CA MET A 269 12.07 -8.31 16.00
C MET A 269 11.62 -9.31 17.07
N MET A 270 11.99 -10.60 16.97
CA MET A 270 11.74 -11.58 18.04
C MET A 270 12.51 -11.28 19.33
N GLU A 271 13.75 -10.81 19.26
CA GLU A 271 14.55 -10.40 20.42
C GLU A 271 13.97 -9.15 21.09
N LEU A 272 13.50 -8.19 20.31
CA LEU A 272 12.76 -7.02 20.79
C LEU A 272 11.49 -7.44 21.53
N VAL A 273 10.63 -8.29 20.93
CA VAL A 273 9.42 -8.80 21.58
C VAL A 273 9.76 -9.49 22.91
N GLN A 274 10.76 -10.37 22.93
CA GLN A 274 11.20 -11.04 24.17
C GLN A 274 11.61 -10.03 25.26
N THR A 275 12.35 -8.99 24.88
CA THR A 275 12.81 -7.93 25.79
C THR A 275 11.64 -7.12 26.35
N LEU A 276 10.69 -6.71 25.51
CA LEU A 276 9.49 -5.96 25.93
C LEU A 276 8.62 -6.81 26.87
N LYS A 277 8.35 -8.09 26.53
CA LYS A 277 7.58 -9.01 27.39
C LYS A 277 8.30 -9.29 28.72
N ALA A 278 9.64 -9.40 28.73
CA ALA A 278 10.42 -9.61 29.95
C ALA A 278 10.40 -8.38 30.89
N ASN A 279 10.38 -7.17 30.33
CA ASN A 279 10.28 -5.92 31.08
C ASN A 279 8.84 -5.58 31.52
N GLY A 280 7.83 -6.28 30.98
CA GLY A 280 6.41 -6.02 31.27
C GLY A 280 5.82 -4.86 30.47
N THR A 281 6.50 -4.38 29.43
CA THR A 281 5.99 -3.36 28.52
C THR A 281 4.75 -3.89 27.78
N PRO A 282 3.68 -3.09 27.64
CA PRO A 282 2.46 -3.51 26.95
C PRO A 282 2.71 -3.67 25.44
N ILE A 283 2.71 -4.93 24.99
CA ILE A 283 2.70 -5.30 23.58
C ILE A 283 1.78 -6.52 23.40
N ASP A 284 0.82 -6.38 22.49
CA ASP A 284 -0.16 -7.41 22.15
C ASP A 284 0.22 -8.19 20.91
N GLY A 285 0.73 -7.52 19.86
CA GLY A 285 0.84 -8.11 18.53
C GLY A 285 2.05 -7.71 17.69
N ILE A 286 2.31 -8.48 16.64
CA ILE A 286 3.24 -8.13 15.55
C ILE A 286 2.48 -8.12 14.21
N GLY A 287 2.66 -7.03 13.46
CA GLY A 287 2.12 -6.84 12.11
C GLY A 287 3.15 -7.23 11.07
N PHE A 288 2.74 -8.08 10.14
CA PHE A 288 3.55 -8.50 8.99
C PHE A 288 2.98 -7.79 7.76
N GLU A 289 3.66 -6.75 7.28
CA GLU A 289 3.19 -5.94 6.15
C GLU A 289 2.90 -6.82 4.93
N SER A 290 3.74 -7.83 4.65
CA SER A 290 3.52 -8.79 3.57
C SER A 290 3.49 -8.19 2.16
N HIS A 291 4.30 -7.15 1.92
CA HIS A 291 4.54 -6.58 0.58
C HIS A 291 5.47 -7.47 -0.25
N PHE A 292 4.93 -8.21 -1.22
CA PHE A 292 5.69 -9.20 -1.99
C PHE A 292 5.87 -8.87 -3.47
N ILE A 293 6.88 -9.49 -4.08
CA ILE A 293 6.99 -9.64 -5.54
C ILE A 293 6.35 -10.99 -5.92
N VAL A 294 5.66 -11.04 -7.06
CA VAL A 294 5.05 -12.27 -7.59
C VAL A 294 6.07 -13.41 -7.73
N GLY A 295 5.78 -14.55 -7.13
CA GLY A 295 6.66 -15.72 -7.02
C GLY A 295 7.74 -15.65 -5.93
N GLU A 296 7.78 -14.59 -5.12
CA GLU A 296 8.79 -14.38 -4.05
C GLU A 296 8.21 -14.47 -2.63
N VAL A 297 6.97 -14.95 -2.45
CA VAL A 297 6.41 -15.25 -1.12
C VAL A 297 7.24 -16.34 -0.42
N PRO A 298 7.73 -16.12 0.81
CA PRO A 298 8.56 -17.09 1.52
C PRO A 298 7.75 -18.32 1.93
N THR A 299 8.34 -19.50 1.73
CA THR A 299 7.68 -20.79 1.99
C THR A 299 7.60 -21.16 3.48
N ASP A 300 8.31 -20.43 4.35
CA ASP A 300 8.34 -20.62 5.80
C ASP A 300 7.45 -19.64 6.59
N ILE A 301 6.67 -18.77 5.90
CA ILE A 301 5.83 -17.74 6.53
C ILE A 301 4.93 -18.24 7.67
N GLN A 302 4.33 -19.42 7.54
CA GLN A 302 3.55 -20.03 8.62
C GLN A 302 4.40 -20.32 9.86
N ALA A 303 5.61 -20.88 9.68
CA ALA A 303 6.51 -21.20 10.79
C ALA A 303 7.06 -19.93 11.46
N THR A 304 7.30 -18.86 10.69
CA THR A 304 7.69 -17.56 11.22
C THR A 304 6.56 -16.96 12.08
N MET A 305 5.32 -16.96 11.59
CA MET A 305 4.14 -16.55 12.36
C MET A 305 3.96 -17.37 13.65
N GLU A 306 4.11 -18.69 13.58
CA GLU A 306 4.08 -19.58 14.76
C GLU A 306 5.16 -19.22 15.80
N ALA A 307 6.37 -18.87 15.34
CA ALA A 307 7.48 -18.49 16.21
C ALA A 307 7.22 -17.17 16.95
N PHE A 308 6.61 -16.17 16.31
CA PHE A 308 6.16 -14.95 16.98
C PHE A 308 5.02 -15.21 17.97
N VAL A 309 4.02 -16.01 17.60
CA VAL A 309 2.92 -16.40 18.50
C VAL A 309 3.43 -17.13 19.74
N ALA A 310 4.49 -17.93 19.62
CA ALA A 310 5.14 -18.60 20.74
C ALA A 310 5.78 -17.64 21.77
N LEU A 311 6.00 -16.36 21.43
CA LEU A 311 6.47 -15.31 22.35
C LEU A 311 5.33 -14.71 23.19
N GLY A 312 4.08 -15.13 22.98
CA GLY A 312 2.91 -14.64 23.70
C GLY A 312 2.38 -13.30 23.18
N VAL A 313 2.46 -13.10 21.87
CA VAL A 313 1.79 -12.03 21.11
C VAL A 313 0.85 -12.64 20.08
N GLU A 314 -0.17 -11.90 19.65
CA GLU A 314 -0.93 -12.24 18.43
C GLU A 314 -0.20 -11.75 17.18
N VAL A 315 -0.60 -12.20 15.99
CA VAL A 315 -0.03 -11.71 14.73
C VAL A 315 -1.14 -11.33 13.74
N ALA A 316 -0.83 -10.44 12.81
CA ALA A 316 -1.74 -10.09 11.72
C ALA A 316 -0.94 -9.86 10.43
N VAL A 317 -1.56 -10.15 9.29
CA VAL A 317 -1.10 -9.63 8.00
C VAL A 317 -1.74 -8.26 7.80
N THR A 318 -0.95 -7.23 7.53
CA THR A 318 -1.37 -5.83 7.72
C THR A 318 -1.44 -5.01 6.43
N GLU A 319 -0.61 -5.30 5.42
CA GLU A 319 -0.45 -4.45 4.22
C GLU A 319 -0.29 -5.29 2.93
N LEU A 320 -0.95 -6.45 2.85
CA LEU A 320 -0.69 -7.45 1.81
C LEU A 320 -0.96 -6.92 0.38
N ASP A 321 0.12 -6.87 -0.40
CA ASP A 321 0.10 -6.74 -1.86
C ASP A 321 1.13 -7.68 -2.50
N VAL A 322 0.91 -8.04 -3.77
CA VAL A 322 1.83 -8.93 -4.51
C VAL A 322 2.10 -8.34 -5.89
N ARG A 323 3.05 -7.42 -5.98
CA ARG A 323 3.36 -6.68 -7.21
C ARG A 323 4.03 -7.52 -8.29
N MET A 324 3.84 -7.12 -9.55
CA MET A 324 4.53 -7.70 -10.70
C MET A 324 5.12 -6.63 -11.62
N THR A 325 6.18 -6.98 -12.34
CA THR A 325 6.68 -6.18 -13.47
C THR A 325 5.65 -6.19 -14.59
N LEU A 326 5.26 -5.00 -15.06
CA LEU A 326 4.23 -4.82 -16.10
C LEU A 326 4.81 -5.09 -17.51
N PRO A 327 3.97 -5.50 -18.49
CA PRO A 327 2.52 -5.69 -18.42
C PRO A 327 2.10 -7.00 -17.75
N GLU A 328 0.86 -7.03 -17.25
CA GLU A 328 0.21 -8.25 -16.76
C GLU A 328 0.20 -9.35 -17.82
N THR A 329 0.33 -10.60 -17.37
CA THR A 329 0.11 -11.78 -18.21
C THR A 329 -0.68 -12.81 -17.43
N ALA A 330 -1.37 -13.71 -18.13
CA ALA A 330 -2.12 -14.80 -17.49
C ALA A 330 -1.24 -15.67 -16.56
N ALA A 331 0.04 -15.86 -16.89
CA ALA A 331 0.99 -16.60 -16.05
C ALA A 331 1.38 -15.84 -14.77
N LEU A 332 1.55 -14.51 -14.84
CA LEU A 332 1.81 -13.69 -13.66
C LEU A 332 0.57 -13.65 -12.74
N LEU A 333 -0.64 -13.54 -13.30
CA LEU A 333 -1.88 -13.58 -12.53
C LEU A 333 -2.15 -14.97 -11.90
N GLU A 334 -1.79 -16.06 -12.58
CA GLU A 334 -1.86 -17.42 -12.01
C GLU A 334 -0.86 -17.62 -10.87
N GLN A 335 0.33 -17.00 -10.95
CA GLN A 335 1.30 -17.04 -9.85
C GLN A 335 0.85 -16.16 -8.69
N GLN A 336 0.41 -14.94 -8.95
CA GLN A 336 -0.16 -14.02 -7.95
C GLN A 336 -1.32 -14.66 -7.17
N GLN A 337 -2.18 -15.45 -7.84
CA GLN A 337 -3.22 -16.23 -7.17
C GLN A 337 -2.66 -17.20 -6.11
N LYS A 338 -1.58 -17.92 -6.44
CA LYS A 338 -0.92 -18.87 -5.52
C LYS A 338 -0.21 -18.14 -4.38
N ASP A 339 0.37 -16.98 -4.67
CA ASP A 339 1.07 -16.14 -3.70
C ASP A 339 0.09 -15.61 -2.64
N TYR A 340 -1.01 -14.97 -3.07
CA TYR A 340 -2.12 -14.57 -2.18
C TYR A 340 -2.70 -15.76 -1.39
N GLN A 341 -2.92 -16.90 -2.06
CA GLN A 341 -3.39 -18.10 -1.38
C GLN A 341 -2.40 -18.57 -0.30
N THR A 342 -1.09 -18.50 -0.55
CA THR A 342 -0.05 -18.94 0.38
C THR A 342 -0.03 -18.09 1.65
N VAL A 343 -0.04 -16.76 1.52
CA VAL A 343 -0.06 -15.84 2.66
C VAL A 343 -1.34 -16.01 3.48
N VAL A 344 -2.50 -16.06 2.83
CA VAL A 344 -3.79 -16.23 3.50
C VAL A 344 -3.90 -17.61 4.17
N SER A 345 -3.43 -18.68 3.53
CA SER A 345 -3.41 -20.03 4.12
C SER A 345 -2.50 -20.10 5.35
N ALA A 346 -1.36 -19.42 5.33
CA ALA A 346 -0.45 -19.37 6.47
C ALA A 346 -1.10 -18.67 7.68
N CYS A 347 -1.69 -17.49 7.48
CA CYS A 347 -2.47 -16.85 8.54
C CYS A 347 -3.65 -17.73 8.96
N ASN A 348 -4.33 -18.42 8.04
CA ASN A 348 -5.44 -19.32 8.36
C ASN A 348 -4.99 -20.45 9.31
N ALA A 349 -3.88 -21.12 8.98
CA ALA A 349 -3.33 -22.24 9.74
C ALA A 349 -2.85 -21.87 11.16
N VAL A 350 -2.39 -20.62 11.39
CA VAL A 350 -1.89 -20.17 12.70
C VAL A 350 -3.04 -19.63 13.57
N PRO A 351 -3.38 -20.26 14.71
CA PRO A 351 -4.49 -19.80 15.56
C PRO A 351 -4.29 -18.41 16.18
N GLY A 352 -3.03 -18.00 16.35
CA GLY A 352 -2.66 -16.66 16.81
C GLY A 352 -2.63 -15.59 15.72
N CYS A 353 -2.82 -15.93 14.44
CA CYS A 353 -3.01 -14.94 13.38
C CYS A 353 -4.48 -14.53 13.32
N VAL A 354 -4.78 -13.26 13.62
CA VAL A 354 -6.15 -12.79 13.88
C VAL A 354 -6.89 -12.31 12.64
N GLY A 355 -6.19 -11.92 11.58
CA GLY A 355 -6.80 -11.39 10.35
C GLY A 355 -5.78 -11.02 9.28
N VAL A 356 -6.29 -10.66 8.12
CA VAL A 356 -5.52 -10.24 6.93
C VAL A 356 -6.08 -8.92 6.41
N THR A 357 -5.21 -7.95 6.19
CA THR A 357 -5.50 -6.66 5.56
C THR A 357 -4.67 -6.53 4.29
N ILE A 358 -5.28 -6.06 3.20
CA ILE A 358 -4.58 -5.71 1.94
C ILE A 358 -4.33 -4.20 1.84
N TRP A 359 -3.21 -3.79 1.25
CA TRP A 359 -2.86 -2.37 1.14
C TRP A 359 -3.57 -1.70 -0.05
N ASP A 360 -4.83 -1.40 0.22
CA ASP A 360 -5.91 -1.11 -0.73
C ASP A 360 -6.26 -2.30 -1.63
N TYR A 361 -7.52 -2.35 -2.08
CA TYR A 361 -8.10 -3.52 -2.73
C TYR A 361 -8.06 -3.46 -4.26
N THR A 362 -7.81 -2.29 -4.87
CA THR A 362 -7.80 -2.11 -6.33
C THR A 362 -6.48 -1.53 -6.85
N ASP A 363 -6.05 -2.05 -8.00
CA ASP A 363 -4.90 -1.53 -8.74
C ASP A 363 -5.04 -0.05 -9.17
N LEU A 364 -6.26 0.53 -9.10
CA LEU A 364 -6.51 1.94 -9.41
C LEU A 364 -5.80 2.91 -8.45
N TYR A 365 -5.66 2.51 -7.18
CA TYR A 365 -5.21 3.36 -6.09
C TYR A 365 -3.99 2.79 -5.33
N SER A 366 -3.59 1.56 -5.64
CA SER A 366 -2.35 0.95 -5.15
C SER A 366 -1.15 1.89 -5.23
N TRP A 367 -0.44 2.02 -4.12
CA TRP A 367 0.80 2.81 -4.00
C TRP A 367 1.95 2.32 -4.89
N ILE A 368 1.92 1.04 -5.29
CA ILE A 368 3.04 0.34 -5.94
C ILE A 368 3.63 1.06 -7.16
N PRO A 369 2.86 1.59 -8.14
CA PRO A 369 3.44 2.27 -9.29
C PRO A 369 4.16 3.58 -8.96
N GLY A 370 3.83 4.20 -7.82
CA GLY A 370 4.51 5.40 -7.30
C GLY A 370 5.85 5.07 -6.65
N THR A 371 5.91 3.97 -5.90
CA THR A 371 7.11 3.52 -5.17
C THR A 371 8.07 2.70 -6.05
N PHE A 372 7.54 1.85 -6.94
CA PHE A 372 8.28 0.89 -7.74
C PHE A 372 8.00 1.09 -9.26
N PRO A 373 8.71 2.02 -9.93
CA PRO A 373 8.48 2.32 -11.34
C PRO A 373 8.52 1.09 -12.27
N GLY A 374 7.45 0.90 -13.05
CA GLY A 374 7.30 -0.24 -13.96
C GLY A 374 6.73 -1.50 -13.32
N GLN A 375 6.43 -1.47 -12.02
CA GLN A 375 5.69 -2.50 -11.31
C GLN A 375 4.27 -2.02 -10.98
N GLY A 376 3.36 -2.96 -10.74
CA GLY A 376 1.96 -2.66 -10.45
C GLY A 376 1.13 -3.94 -10.44
N ALA A 377 -0.16 -3.78 -10.73
CA ALA A 377 -1.15 -4.86 -10.76
C ALA A 377 -1.11 -5.73 -9.48
N ALA A 378 -0.90 -5.12 -8.31
CA ALA A 378 -0.56 -5.80 -7.07
C ALA A 378 -1.77 -6.28 -6.26
N CYS A 379 -2.96 -5.71 -6.48
CA CYS A 379 -4.15 -5.90 -5.65
C CYS A 379 -5.12 -6.95 -6.24
N PRO A 380 -6.14 -7.42 -5.48
CA PRO A 380 -7.05 -8.47 -5.95
C PRO A 380 -8.18 -8.00 -6.89
N TRP A 381 -8.35 -6.69 -7.09
CA TRP A 381 -9.21 -6.10 -8.12
C TRP A 381 -8.37 -5.27 -9.10
N ASP A 382 -8.71 -5.31 -10.38
CA ASP A 382 -8.10 -4.44 -11.39
C ASP A 382 -8.55 -2.98 -11.22
N ALA A 383 -7.99 -2.09 -12.06
CA ALA A 383 -8.32 -0.67 -12.04
C ALA A 383 -9.74 -0.33 -12.55
N ASN A 384 -10.52 -1.33 -12.98
CA ASN A 384 -11.93 -1.21 -13.39
C ASN A 384 -12.87 -1.94 -12.40
N PHE A 385 -12.39 -2.23 -11.19
CA PHE A 385 -13.12 -2.95 -10.14
C PHE A 385 -13.55 -4.39 -10.52
N VAL A 386 -12.87 -5.01 -11.48
CA VAL A 386 -13.04 -6.43 -11.82
C VAL A 386 -12.11 -7.27 -10.97
N LYS A 387 -12.66 -8.26 -10.26
CA LYS A 387 -11.89 -9.20 -9.44
C LYS A 387 -10.89 -9.99 -10.30
N LYS A 388 -9.61 -9.96 -9.92
CA LYS A 388 -8.51 -10.72 -10.53
C LYS A 388 -8.37 -12.12 -9.91
N PRO A 389 -7.60 -13.06 -10.49
CA PRO A 389 -7.44 -14.41 -9.95
C PRO A 389 -6.89 -14.46 -8.52
N ALA A 390 -6.13 -13.44 -8.10
CA ALA A 390 -5.75 -13.18 -6.71
C ALA A 390 -6.93 -13.28 -5.72
N TYR A 391 -8.13 -12.81 -6.11
CA TYR A 391 -9.34 -12.93 -5.31
C TYR A 391 -9.74 -14.39 -5.04
N ASP A 392 -9.65 -15.26 -6.06
CA ASP A 392 -9.92 -16.70 -5.89
C ASP A 392 -8.87 -17.34 -4.96
N GLY A 393 -7.62 -16.84 -5.00
CA GLY A 393 -6.55 -17.23 -4.09
C GLY A 393 -6.85 -16.91 -2.62
N ILE A 394 -7.32 -15.69 -2.34
CA ILE A 394 -7.74 -15.28 -0.98
C ILE A 394 -8.88 -16.17 -0.48
N ILE A 395 -9.91 -16.39 -1.29
CA ILE A 395 -11.05 -17.25 -0.91
C ILE A 395 -10.59 -18.69 -0.65
N ALA A 396 -9.67 -19.22 -1.47
CA ALA A 396 -9.10 -20.56 -1.29
C ALA A 396 -8.16 -20.67 -0.07
N GLY A 397 -7.56 -19.58 0.41
CA GLY A 397 -6.71 -19.58 1.60
C GLY A 397 -7.48 -19.69 2.92
N PHE A 398 -8.76 -19.28 2.93
CA PHE A 398 -9.66 -19.43 4.08
C PHE A 398 -10.52 -20.71 4.05
N ALA A 399 -10.35 -21.57 3.05
CA ALA A 399 -11.21 -22.74 2.79
C ALA A 399 -10.83 -24.02 3.57
#